data_AF-A0A506Q3I8-F1
#
_entry.id   AF-A0A506Q3I8-F1
#
_cell.length_a   1.000
_cell.length_b   1.000
_cell.length_c   1.000
_cell.angle_alpha   90.00
_cell.angle_beta   90.00
_cell.angle_gamma   90.00
#
_symmetry.space_group_name_H-M   'P 1'
#
loop_
_entity.id
_entity.type
_entity.pdbx_description
1 polymer ?
#
loop_
_entity_poly.entity_id
_entity_poly.type
_entity_poly.pdbx_seq_one_letter_code
_entity_poly.pdbx_strand_id
1 'polypeptide(L)'
;MKKFNMLSYLFFSIAVIAVIIEYVFISSHFFYSHYFNYILALEIMCPIVGITLAVFGKPGKQKFIAIILNSLYFILFSSLALLNLWIMTFSK
;
A
#
# COMPACT_ATOMS: atom_id res chain seq x y z
N MET A 1 -13.35 6.17 31.50
CA MET A 1 -12.36 6.49 30.45
C MET A 1 -11.76 5.18 29.90
N LYS A 2 -12.30 4.58 28.84
CA LYS A 2 -11.81 3.27 28.32
C LYS A 2 -11.69 3.18 26.78
N LYS A 3 -11.99 4.25 26.03
CA LYS A 3 -12.08 4.22 24.56
C LYS A 3 -10.93 4.90 23.80
N PHE A 4 -10.06 5.64 24.49
CA PHE A 4 -8.97 6.41 23.85
C PHE A 4 -7.65 5.65 23.67
N ASN A 5 -7.51 4.43 24.20
CA ASN A 5 -6.24 3.70 24.13
C ASN A 5 -6.02 2.94 22.82
N MET A 6 -7.07 2.50 22.12
CA MET A 6 -6.88 1.67 20.93
C MET A 6 -6.28 2.46 19.75
N LEU A 7 -6.72 3.71 19.57
CA LEU A 7 -6.16 4.62 18.56
C LEU A 7 -4.71 5.02 18.89
N SER A 8 -4.39 5.27 20.16
CA SER A 8 -3.01 5.60 20.55
C SER A 8 -2.06 4.43 20.33
N TYR A 9 -2.47 3.19 20.65
CA TYR A 9 -1.68 1.99 20.33
C TYR A 9 -1.54 1.76 18.83
N LEU A 10 -2.57 2.07 18.05
CA LEU A 10 -2.53 1.95 16.60
C LEU A 10 -1.55 2.96 15.99
N PHE A 11 -1.59 4.23 16.42
CA PHE A 11 -0.61 5.25 16.00
C PHE A 11 0.80 4.94 16.47
N PHE A 12 0.97 4.44 17.69
CA PHE A 12 2.26 3.99 18.20
C PHE A 12 2.83 2.83 17.38
N SER A 13 1.99 1.85 17.02
CA SER A 13 2.40 0.71 16.19
C SER A 13 2.80 1.15 14.78
N ILE A 14 2.05 2.07 14.17
CA ILE A 14 2.41 2.66 12.87
C ILE A 14 3.75 3.40 12.98
N ALA A 15 3.96 4.20 14.03
CA ALA A 15 5.22 4.93 14.22
C ALA A 15 6.42 4.00 14.40
N VAL A 16 6.27 2.92 15.18
CA VAL A 16 7.33 1.91 15.36
C VAL A 16 7.63 1.20 14.03
N ILE A 17 6.60 0.82 13.27
CA ILE A 17 6.78 0.19 11.95
C ILE A 17 7.45 1.17 10.98
N ALA A 18 7.06 2.44 10.96
CA ALA A 18 7.67 3.46 10.12
C ALA A 18 9.16 3.67 10.46
N VAL A 19 9.52 3.71 11.76
CA VAL A 19 10.92 3.83 12.21
C VAL A 19 11.72 2.58 11.87
N ILE A 20 11.15 1.38 11.98
CA ILE A 20 11.81 0.14 11.55
C ILE A 20 12.01 0.14 10.04
N ILE A 21 11.00 0.56 9.28
CA ILE A 21 11.10 0.68 7.82
C ILE A 21 12.18 1.69 7.45
N GLU A 22 12.23 2.84 8.11
CA GLU A 22 13.26 3.84 7.89
C GLU A 22 14.65 3.30 8.27
N TYR A 23 14.81 2.71 9.44
CA TYR A 23 16.11 2.17 9.87
C TYR A 23 16.61 1.03 8.96
N VAL A 24 15.72 0.12 8.56
CA VAL A 24 16.05 -1.05 7.73
C VAL A 24 16.16 -0.69 6.24
N PHE A 25 15.35 0.23 5.74
CA PHE A 25 15.23 0.51 4.31
C PHE A 25 15.79 1.88 3.86
N ILE A 26 15.68 2.95 4.66
CA ILE A 26 16.19 4.30 4.29
C ILE A 26 17.72 4.37 4.29
N SER A 27 18.42 3.56 5.09
CA SER A 27 19.90 3.49 5.06
C SER A 27 20.46 3.00 3.72
N SER A 28 19.68 2.24 2.94
CA SER A 28 20.21 1.65 1.72
C SER A 28 19.57 2.27 0.48
N HIS A 29 20.32 3.16 -0.15
CA HIS A 29 20.16 3.54 -1.56
C HIS A 29 19.95 2.29 -2.46
N PHE A 30 20.48 1.14 -2.00
CA PHE A 30 20.27 -0.18 -2.55
C PHE A 30 18.81 -0.68 -2.46
N PHE A 31 18.10 -0.49 -1.34
CA PHE A 31 16.71 -0.95 -1.25
C PHE A 31 15.80 -0.17 -2.20
N TYR A 32 15.97 1.15 -2.25
CA TYR A 32 15.21 1.98 -3.16
C TYR A 32 15.56 1.68 -4.62
N SER A 33 16.84 1.48 -4.97
CA SER A 33 17.22 1.15 -6.35
C SER A 33 16.78 -0.26 -6.78
N HIS A 34 16.77 -1.22 -5.86
CA HIS A 34 16.60 -2.63 -6.20
C HIS A 34 15.17 -3.15 -6.00
N TYR A 35 14.46 -2.66 -4.98
CA TYR A 35 13.14 -3.19 -4.59
C TYR A 35 11.99 -2.23 -4.85
N PHE A 36 12.22 -0.92 -5.02
CA PHE A 36 11.14 0.05 -5.19
C PHE A 36 10.22 -0.28 -6.38
N ASN A 37 10.80 -0.67 -7.52
CA ASN A 37 10.03 -1.09 -8.69
C ASN A 37 9.17 -2.35 -8.42
N TYR A 38 9.71 -3.33 -7.69
CA TYR A 38 8.97 -4.54 -7.32
C TYR A 38 7.86 -4.25 -6.32
N ILE A 39 8.09 -3.35 -5.37
CA ILE A 39 7.10 -2.92 -4.38
C ILE A 39 5.96 -2.20 -5.08
N LEU A 40 6.25 -1.28 -6.01
CA LEU A 40 5.24 -0.60 -6.81
C LEU A 40 4.43 -1.56 -7.69
N ALA A 41 5.08 -2.58 -8.27
CA ALA A 41 4.38 -3.61 -9.03
C ALA A 41 3.42 -4.41 -8.13
N LEU A 42 3.86 -4.81 -6.93
CA LEU A 42 3.03 -5.45 -5.92
C LEU A 42 1.87 -4.56 -5.48
N GLU A 43 2.13 -3.28 -5.32
CA GLU A 43 1.17 -2.28 -4.89
C GLU A 43 0.03 -2.07 -5.90
N ILE A 44 0.30 -2.21 -7.20
CA ILE A 44 -0.74 -2.24 -8.25
C ILE A 44 -1.44 -3.61 -8.29
N MET A 45 -0.68 -4.70 -8.22
CA MET A 45 -1.23 -6.06 -8.39
C MET A 45 -2.15 -6.48 -7.24
N CYS A 46 -1.79 -6.17 -6.00
CA CYS A 46 -2.56 -6.53 -4.80
C CYS A 46 -4.03 -6.05 -4.85
N PRO A 47 -4.34 -4.77 -5.10
CA PRO A 47 -5.72 -4.32 -5.19
C PRO A 47 -6.46 -4.90 -6.40
N ILE A 48 -5.78 -5.16 -7.54
CA ILE A 48 -6.41 -5.84 -8.69
C ILE A 48 -6.83 -7.25 -8.30
N VAL A 49 -5.96 -8.00 -7.64
CA VAL A 49 -6.28 -9.34 -7.12
C VAL A 49 -7.39 -9.25 -6.08
N GLY A 50 -7.34 -8.26 -5.17
CA GLY A 50 -8.35 -8.02 -4.15
C GLY A 50 -9.74 -7.74 -4.74
N ILE A 51 -9.83 -6.91 -5.77
CA ILE A 51 -11.08 -6.66 -6.52
C ILE A 51 -11.55 -7.93 -7.20
N THR A 52 -10.65 -8.65 -7.88
CA THR A 52 -10.97 -9.90 -8.59
C THR A 52 -11.58 -10.93 -7.62
N LEU A 53 -10.91 -11.18 -6.49
CA LEU A 53 -11.40 -12.08 -5.44
C LEU A 53 -12.73 -11.61 -4.86
N ALA A 54 -12.91 -10.30 -4.64
CA ALA A 54 -14.17 -9.74 -4.15
C ALA A 54 -15.32 -9.90 -5.17
N VAL A 55 -15.04 -9.79 -6.47
CA VAL A 55 -16.02 -10.00 -7.54
C VAL A 55 -16.48 -11.46 -7.61
N PHE A 56 -15.56 -12.42 -7.52
CA PHE A 56 -15.87 -13.86 -7.51
C PHE A 56 -16.39 -14.37 -6.16
N GLY A 57 -16.23 -13.59 -5.09
CA GLY A 57 -16.73 -13.91 -3.75
C GLY A 57 -18.25 -13.87 -3.63
N LYS A 58 -18.76 -14.43 -2.52
CA LYS A 58 -20.20 -14.49 -2.22
C LYS A 58 -20.81 -13.08 -2.15
N PRO A 59 -22.05 -12.90 -2.64
CA PRO A 59 -22.74 -11.62 -2.57
C PRO A 59 -23.03 -11.24 -1.11
N GLY A 60 -22.72 -10.00 -0.74
CA GLY A 60 -22.96 -9.47 0.60
C GLY A 60 -22.37 -8.07 0.76
N LYS A 61 -22.68 -7.39 1.89
CA LYS A 61 -22.14 -6.06 2.20
C LYS A 61 -20.61 -6.03 2.21
N GLN A 62 -19.98 -7.12 2.64
CA GLN A 62 -18.51 -7.28 2.66
C GLN A 62 -17.88 -7.23 1.27
N LYS A 63 -18.56 -7.75 0.23
CA LYS A 63 -18.09 -7.67 -1.15
C LYS A 63 -17.98 -6.22 -1.62
N PHE A 64 -18.99 -5.41 -1.37
CA PHE A 64 -18.97 -3.99 -1.72
C PHE A 64 -17.88 -3.23 -0.96
N ILE A 65 -17.74 -3.50 0.34
CA ILE A 65 -16.68 -2.89 1.17
C ILE A 65 -15.30 -3.26 0.62
N ALA A 66 -15.05 -4.53 0.30
CA ALA A 66 -13.77 -4.98 -0.25
C ALA A 66 -13.48 -4.34 -1.62
N ILE A 67 -14.47 -4.26 -2.51
CA ILE A 67 -14.31 -3.58 -3.81
C ILE A 67 -13.99 -2.10 -3.60
N ILE A 68 -14.73 -1.39 -2.73
CA ILE A 68 -14.53 0.04 -2.48
C ILE A 68 -13.14 0.29 -1.88
N LEU A 69 -12.72 -0.48 -0.87
CA LEU A 69 -11.39 -0.32 -0.25
C LEU A 69 -10.26 -0.60 -1.23
N ASN A 70 -10.33 -1.69 -2.00
CA ASN A 70 -9.28 -2.02 -2.96
C ASN A 70 -9.23 -1.00 -4.12
N SER A 71 -10.37 -0.50 -4.58
CA SER A 71 -10.41 0.56 -5.59
C SER A 71 -9.87 1.89 -5.07
N LEU A 72 -10.19 2.26 -3.83
CA LEU A 72 -9.62 3.45 -3.18
C LEU A 72 -8.10 3.32 -3.04
N TYR A 73 -7.62 2.16 -2.58
CA TYR A 73 -6.19 1.88 -2.49
C TYR A 73 -5.52 1.98 -3.85
N PHE A 74 -6.12 1.39 -4.90
CA PHE A 74 -5.61 1.48 -6.26
C PHE A 74 -5.51 2.93 -6.74
N ILE A 75 -6.55 3.75 -6.56
CA ILE A 75 -6.53 5.16 -6.99
C ILE A 75 -5.45 5.96 -6.26
N LEU A 76 -5.33 5.77 -4.94
CA LEU A 76 -4.37 6.50 -4.12
C LEU A 76 -2.93 6.18 -4.50
N PHE A 77 -2.61 4.89 -4.70
CA PHE A 77 -1.23 4.45 -4.90
C PHE A 77 -0.82 4.27 -6.38
N SER A 78 -1.77 4.11 -7.31
CA SER A 78 -1.46 4.03 -8.75
C SER A 78 -0.79 5.28 -9.28
N SER A 79 -1.11 6.46 -8.74
CA SER A 79 -0.45 7.71 -9.09
C SER A 79 1.06 7.67 -8.81
N LEU A 80 1.47 7.07 -7.68
CA LEU A 80 2.85 6.92 -7.26
C LEU A 80 3.61 5.98 -8.20
N ALA A 81 2.98 4.86 -8.54
CA ALA A 81 3.55 3.86 -9.45
C ALA A 81 3.70 4.38 -10.88
N LEU A 82 2.70 5.12 -11.38
CA LEU A 82 2.74 5.76 -12.70
C LEU A 82 3.81 6.86 -12.75
N LEU A 83 3.94 7.66 -11.70
CA LEU A 83 4.97 8.70 -11.59
C LEU A 83 6.38 8.09 -11.60
N ASN A 84 6.58 6.98 -10.91
CA ASN A 84 7.87 6.27 -10.95
C ASN A 84 8.16 5.68 -12.35
N LEU A 85 7.18 5.05 -12.99
CA LEU A 85 7.30 4.57 -14.37
C LEU A 85 7.67 5.69 -15.33
N TRP A 86 7.04 6.86 -15.18
CA TRP A 86 7.36 8.05 -15.95
C TRP A 86 8.80 8.49 -15.76
N ILE A 87 9.25 8.64 -14.50
CA ILE A 87 10.62 9.02 -14.19
C ILE A 87 11.60 8.02 -14.79
N MET A 88 11.37 6.72 -14.63
CA MET A 88 12.27 5.69 -15.18
C MET A 88 12.33 5.71 -16.72
N THR A 89 11.26 6.14 -17.39
CA THR A 89 11.17 6.18 -18.86
C THR A 89 11.73 7.48 -19.45
N PHE A 90 11.49 8.62 -18.80
CA PHE A 90 11.78 9.96 -19.34
C PHE A 90 12.89 10.73 -18.62
N SER A 91 13.30 10.32 -17.41
CA SER A 91 14.40 10.96 -16.66
C SER A 91 15.77 10.40 -17.06
N LYS A 92 16.00 10.28 -18.37
CA LYS A 92 17.25 9.80 -18.96
C LYS A 92 18.09 10.96 -19.47
#